data_AF-A0A422NN48-F1
#
_entry.id   AF-A0A422NN48-F1
#
_cell.length_a   1.000
_cell.length_b   1.000
_cell.length_c   1.000
_cell.angle_alpha   90.00
_cell.angle_beta   90.00
_cell.angle_gamma   90.00
#
_symmetry.space_group_name_H-M   'P 1'
#
loop_
_entity.id
_entity.type
_entity.pdbx_description
1 polymer ?
#
loop_
_entity_poly.entity_id
_entity_poly.type
_entity_poly.pdbx_seq_one_letter_code
_entity_poly.pdbx_strand_id
1 'polypeptide(L)'
;MWGVVSSSDPDSSAISSESGSLSPAAADMMVRLAVAVRGTFAEMRGEQWPHRGSVCSKRLQDRIQRDFPEEYDAIVNSIYGRSWKRYLAARAGILSFEEDYGASQPDTEWLLATGVLRCYLRTEDIQRVREADVILGRLVRDKCRGDLENSCRTIIMEEFAALLFRRFMGDESANDSACHMAEEMTGEASDETDDKNFSVGDYSLGSLALWQSILCRLWLRPAEGRRVRLRDLRRPCQQLGFHIRLRCRWTELLGNNLLQRYIRSCVLRVLLNAVAPPLEPATGSPPDEMNGALVLRFDVLLGEYILILEESRMWGRIPPIIGHFLRQE
;
A
#
# COMPACT_ATOMS: atom_id res chain seq x y z
N MET A 1 47.41 32.43 48.31
CA MET A 1 46.08 32.70 48.91
C MET A 1 45.14 31.65 48.35
N TRP A 2 44.90 30.57 49.09
CA TRP A 2 43.75 30.39 50.01
C TRP A 2 42.43 30.32 49.19
N GLY A 3 41.65 29.25 49.20
CA GLY A 3 41.67 28.12 50.13
C GLY A 3 40.86 26.91 49.66
N VAL A 4 41.11 25.84 50.40
CA VAL A 4 40.37 24.58 50.45
C VAL A 4 39.08 24.79 51.25
N VAL A 5 37.95 24.25 50.76
CA VAL A 5 36.89 23.70 51.63
C VAL A 5 36.34 22.43 50.97
N SER A 6 36.22 21.42 51.82
CA SER A 6 35.86 20.02 51.58
C SER A 6 34.34 19.80 51.76
N SER A 7 33.79 18.77 51.10
CA SER A 7 32.64 18.00 51.64
C SER A 7 32.48 16.64 50.93
N SER A 8 33.14 15.62 51.51
CA SER A 8 32.62 14.27 51.86
C SER A 8 31.43 13.62 51.10
N ASP A 9 31.75 12.46 50.48
CA ASP A 9 31.09 11.11 50.47
C ASP A 9 29.61 10.95 50.00
N PRO A 10 29.13 9.76 49.52
CA PRO A 10 29.69 8.39 49.64
C PRO A 10 29.57 7.46 48.39
N ASP A 11 30.01 6.21 48.56
CA ASP A 11 29.59 4.97 47.86
C ASP A 11 29.96 4.80 46.37
N SER A 12 31.00 4.05 45.99
CA SER A 12 31.13 2.59 46.19
C SER A 12 29.80 1.81 46.17
N SER A 13 28.92 2.12 45.22
CA SER A 13 27.83 1.21 44.86
C SER A 13 28.32 0.17 43.86
N ALA A 14 28.35 -1.06 44.37
CA ALA A 14 28.50 -2.32 43.69
C ALA A 14 28.19 -2.30 42.18
N ILE A 15 29.18 -2.71 41.39
CA ILE A 15 28.91 -3.44 40.15
C ILE A 15 28.23 -4.74 40.59
N SER A 16 26.91 -4.69 40.76
CA SER A 16 26.08 -5.89 40.80
C SER A 16 26.15 -6.49 39.41
N SER A 17 27.16 -7.35 39.25
CA SER A 17 27.21 -8.37 38.21
C SER A 17 26.05 -9.33 38.48
N GLU A 18 24.82 -8.89 38.21
CA GLU A 18 23.70 -9.80 38.03
C GLU A 18 23.92 -10.49 36.68
N SER A 19 24.78 -11.49 36.69
CA SER A 19 24.67 -12.61 35.77
C SER A 19 23.41 -13.39 36.16
N GLY A 20 22.24 -12.77 35.97
CA GLY A 20 20.96 -13.43 36.06
C GLY A 20 20.88 -14.43 34.92
N SER A 21 21.24 -15.68 35.21
CA SER A 21 21.01 -16.78 34.28
C SER A 21 19.53 -16.80 33.92
N LEU A 22 19.21 -16.59 32.64
CA LEU A 22 17.84 -16.73 32.13
C LEU A 22 17.28 -18.07 32.59
N SER A 23 16.02 -18.10 33.02
CA SER A 23 15.38 -19.35 33.37
C SER A 23 15.42 -20.32 32.16
N PRO A 24 15.49 -21.64 32.37
CA PRO A 24 15.53 -22.60 31.26
C PRO A 24 14.36 -22.43 30.28
N ALA A 25 13.17 -22.08 30.79
CA ALA A 25 12.00 -21.79 29.98
C ALA A 25 12.17 -20.51 29.13
N ALA A 26 12.73 -19.44 29.68
CA ALA A 26 13.01 -18.21 28.94
C ALA A 26 14.11 -18.41 27.89
N ALA A 27 15.11 -19.24 28.20
CA ALA A 27 16.15 -19.62 27.25
C ALA A 27 15.58 -20.42 26.07
N ASP A 28 14.70 -21.38 26.33
CA ASP A 28 14.00 -22.15 25.29
C ASP A 28 13.12 -21.26 24.40
N MET A 29 12.27 -20.41 24.98
CA MET A 29 11.46 -19.44 24.23
C MET A 29 12.31 -18.51 23.38
N MET A 30 13.46 -18.06 23.90
CA MET A 30 14.39 -17.22 23.16
C MET A 30 14.98 -17.93 21.93
N VAL A 31 15.33 -19.21 22.06
CA VAL A 31 15.82 -20.03 20.94
C VAL A 31 14.71 -20.24 19.92
N ARG A 32 13.51 -20.61 20.35
CA ARG A 32 12.34 -20.80 19.46
C ARG A 32 12.04 -19.54 18.66
N LEU A 33 11.95 -18.38 19.33
CA LEU A 33 11.71 -17.11 18.66
C LEU A 33 12.83 -16.77 17.67
N ALA A 34 14.11 -17.01 18.03
CA ALA A 34 15.23 -16.73 17.13
C ALA A 34 15.25 -17.65 15.90
N VAL A 35 14.77 -18.89 16.03
CA VAL A 35 14.57 -19.81 14.88
C VAL A 35 13.42 -19.31 14.01
N ALA A 36 12.28 -18.95 14.59
CA ALA A 36 11.13 -18.41 13.87
C ALA A 36 11.50 -17.14 13.08
N VAL A 37 12.17 -16.18 13.72
CA VAL A 37 12.61 -14.93 13.09
C VAL A 37 13.52 -15.19 11.88
N ARG A 38 14.47 -16.13 12.00
CA ARG A 38 15.36 -16.49 10.89
C ARG A 38 14.61 -17.22 9.77
N GLY A 39 13.66 -18.09 10.12
CA GLY A 39 12.79 -18.77 9.16
C GLY A 39 11.94 -17.79 8.36
N THR A 40 11.21 -16.90 9.04
CA THR A 40 10.38 -15.86 8.40
C THR A 40 11.23 -14.89 7.57
N PHE A 41 12.42 -14.50 8.06
CA PHE A 41 13.33 -13.68 7.27
C PHE A 41 13.77 -14.39 5.98
N ALA A 42 14.12 -15.68 6.06
CA ALA A 42 14.52 -16.47 4.90
C ALA A 42 13.38 -16.65 3.88
N GLU A 43 12.15 -16.87 4.37
CA GLU A 43 10.95 -16.92 3.52
C GLU A 43 10.73 -15.60 2.77
N MET A 44 10.77 -14.47 3.49
CA MET A 44 10.65 -13.14 2.89
C MET A 44 11.76 -12.85 1.87
N ARG A 45 12.98 -13.37 2.08
CA ARG A 45 14.07 -13.29 1.10
C ARG A 45 13.85 -14.21 -0.10
N GLY A 46 13.15 -15.33 0.10
CA GLY A 46 12.72 -16.23 -0.97
C GLY A 46 11.76 -15.57 -1.94
N GLU A 47 10.82 -14.75 -1.43
CA GLU A 47 9.90 -13.92 -2.22
C GLU A 47 10.64 -12.95 -3.17
N GLN A 48 11.91 -12.62 -2.89
CA GLN A 48 12.70 -11.64 -3.64
C GLN A 48 13.58 -12.23 -4.75
N TRP A 49 13.64 -13.56 -4.90
CA TRP A 49 14.50 -14.22 -5.89
C TRP A 49 14.17 -13.79 -7.34
N PRO A 50 15.14 -13.70 -8.29
CA PRO A 50 16.35 -12.87 -8.39
C PRO A 50 17.28 -12.51 -7.24
N HIS A 51 16.82 -11.53 -6.51
CA HIS A 51 17.68 -10.50 -5.99
C HIS A 51 17.38 -10.44 -4.52
N ARG A 52 18.23 -11.08 -3.73
CA ARG A 52 18.04 -11.14 -2.29
C ARG A 52 18.47 -9.78 -1.70
N GLY A 53 17.55 -8.81 -1.73
CA GLY A 53 17.67 -7.45 -1.20
C GLY A 53 17.18 -7.35 0.25
N SER A 54 17.34 -6.20 0.88
CA SER A 54 16.99 -6.06 2.30
C SER A 54 15.52 -6.40 2.58
N VAL A 55 15.18 -6.70 3.84
CA VAL A 55 13.81 -6.98 4.28
C VAL A 55 13.28 -5.85 5.14
N CYS A 56 12.00 -5.47 4.99
CA CYS A 56 11.38 -4.48 5.86
C CYS A 56 11.32 -4.97 7.30
N SER A 57 12.00 -4.27 8.21
CA SER A 57 12.06 -4.63 9.64
C SER A 57 10.68 -4.68 10.28
N LYS A 58 9.83 -3.70 9.97
CA LYS A 58 8.46 -3.64 10.50
C LYS A 58 7.62 -4.81 10.00
N ARG A 59 7.73 -5.17 8.72
CA ARG A 59 6.99 -6.30 8.14
C ARG A 59 7.40 -7.65 8.75
N LEU A 60 8.70 -7.82 9.03
CA LEU A 60 9.20 -8.99 9.76
C LEU A 60 8.66 -9.00 11.20
N GLN A 61 8.75 -7.87 11.91
CA GLN A 61 8.23 -7.72 13.27
C GLN A 61 6.73 -8.05 13.32
N ASP A 62 5.92 -7.52 12.40
CA ASP A 62 4.48 -7.72 12.37
C ASP A 62 4.08 -9.18 12.10
N ARG A 63 4.87 -9.92 11.28
CA ARG A 63 4.66 -11.37 11.10
C ARG A 63 4.99 -12.12 12.40
N ILE A 64 6.14 -11.84 13.00
CA ILE A 64 6.55 -12.51 14.25
C ILE A 64 5.59 -12.20 15.41
N GLN A 65 5.13 -10.96 15.57
CA GLN A 65 4.16 -10.58 16.60
C GLN A 65 2.82 -11.30 16.43
N ARG A 66 2.41 -11.57 15.19
CA ARG A 66 1.16 -12.26 14.89
C ARG A 66 1.27 -13.76 15.15
N ASP A 67 2.36 -14.36 14.70
CA ASP A 67 2.52 -15.81 14.68
C ASP A 67 3.07 -16.34 16.03
N PHE A 68 3.82 -15.52 16.77
CA PHE A 68 4.46 -15.84 18.06
C PHE A 68 4.25 -14.72 19.09
N PRO A 69 3.00 -14.37 19.45
CA PRO A 69 2.71 -13.24 20.32
C PRO A 69 3.29 -13.42 21.73
N GLU A 70 3.19 -14.62 22.30
CA GLU A 70 3.64 -14.91 23.67
C GLU A 70 5.17 -14.82 23.79
N GLU A 71 5.91 -15.47 22.88
CA GLU A 71 7.36 -15.39 22.86
C GLU A 71 7.84 -13.97 22.56
N TYR A 72 7.16 -13.26 21.67
CA TYR A 72 7.49 -11.87 21.37
C TYR A 72 7.35 -10.99 22.61
N ASP A 73 6.27 -11.11 23.38
CA ASP A 73 6.04 -10.33 24.58
C ASP A 73 7.03 -10.68 25.70
N ALA A 74 7.25 -11.97 25.93
CA ALA A 74 8.18 -12.44 26.96
C ALA A 74 9.64 -12.06 26.66
N ILE A 75 10.05 -12.11 25.38
CA ILE A 75 11.44 -11.90 25.00
C ILE A 75 11.68 -10.46 24.56
N VAL A 76 11.01 -9.99 23.51
CA VAL A 76 11.30 -8.68 22.91
C VAL A 76 10.80 -7.55 23.80
N ASN A 77 9.56 -7.63 24.28
CA ASN A 77 8.99 -6.55 25.08
C ASN A 77 9.57 -6.52 26.49
N SER A 78 9.80 -7.68 27.11
CA SER A 78 10.32 -7.74 28.48
C SER A 78 11.85 -7.71 28.54
N ILE A 79 12.54 -8.73 28.00
CA ILE A 79 14.01 -8.87 28.15
C ILE A 79 14.77 -7.80 27.35
N TYR A 80 14.31 -7.48 26.14
CA TYR A 80 14.95 -6.48 25.28
C TYR A 80 14.31 -5.09 25.40
N GLY A 81 13.43 -4.85 26.38
CA GLY A 81 12.84 -3.55 26.65
C GLY A 81 12.11 -2.94 25.44
N ARG A 82 11.34 -3.77 24.73
CA ARG A 82 10.63 -3.41 23.48
C ARG A 82 11.54 -3.06 22.30
N SER A 83 12.84 -3.32 22.42
CA SER A 83 13.81 -3.01 21.37
C SER A 83 14.00 -4.16 20.38
N TRP A 84 13.18 -4.14 19.33
CA TRP A 84 13.26 -5.10 18.21
C TRP A 84 14.64 -5.14 17.55
N LYS A 85 15.25 -3.96 17.28
CA LYS A 85 16.58 -3.84 16.67
C LYS A 85 17.67 -4.49 17.53
N ARG A 86 17.62 -4.30 18.85
CA ARG A 86 18.58 -4.94 19.78
C ARG A 86 18.42 -6.45 19.82
N TYR A 87 17.18 -6.93 19.84
CA TYR A 87 16.88 -8.37 19.79
C TYR A 87 17.44 -9.02 18.52
N LEU A 88 17.17 -8.43 17.34
CA LEU A 88 17.64 -8.94 16.05
C LEU A 88 19.16 -9.12 16.00
N ALA A 89 19.90 -8.08 16.41
CA ALA A 89 21.36 -8.07 16.38
C ALA A 89 21.98 -9.04 17.39
N ALA A 90 21.33 -9.23 18.55
CA ALA A 90 21.83 -10.08 19.62
C ALA A 90 21.53 -11.57 19.39
N ARG A 91 20.36 -11.92 18.83
CA ARG A 91 19.86 -13.31 18.83
C ARG A 91 19.54 -13.88 17.45
N ALA A 92 19.10 -13.06 16.50
CA ALA A 92 18.77 -13.53 15.15
C ALA A 92 19.95 -13.42 14.17
N GLY A 93 21.03 -12.72 14.54
CA GLY A 93 22.15 -12.44 13.64
C GLY A 93 21.76 -11.52 12.48
N ILE A 94 20.73 -10.70 12.68
CA ILE A 94 20.19 -9.77 11.69
C ILE A 94 20.57 -8.35 12.10
N LEU A 95 21.15 -7.60 11.17
CA LEU A 95 21.48 -6.19 11.34
C LEU A 95 20.45 -5.33 10.63
N SER A 96 20.34 -4.07 11.07
CA SER A 96 19.39 -3.12 10.49
C SER A 96 20.06 -1.82 10.10
N PHE A 97 19.64 -1.26 8.97
CA PHE A 97 20.02 0.05 8.47
C PHE A 97 18.78 0.85 8.07
N GLU A 98 18.88 2.16 8.08
CA GLU A 98 17.88 3.06 7.52
C GLU A 98 18.47 3.64 6.25
N GLU A 99 17.61 3.89 5.26
CA GLU A 99 18.08 4.51 4.04
C GLU A 99 17.99 6.03 4.14
N ASP A 100 19.13 6.68 3.89
CA ASP A 100 19.33 8.09 4.13
C ASP A 100 18.42 8.94 3.23
N TYR A 101 17.78 9.95 3.82
CA TYR A 101 17.05 10.96 3.07
C TYR A 101 18.03 11.72 2.14
N GLY A 102 17.78 11.70 0.84
CA GLY A 102 18.56 12.46 -0.15
C GLY A 102 19.67 11.69 -0.86
N ALA A 103 19.84 10.39 -0.59
CA ALA A 103 20.57 9.52 -1.51
C ALA A 103 19.69 9.34 -2.76
N SER A 104 19.90 10.17 -3.78
CA SER A 104 19.14 10.19 -5.04
C SER A 104 19.31 8.88 -5.82
N GLN A 105 18.71 7.80 -5.35
CA GLN A 105 18.63 6.52 -6.04
C GLN A 105 17.19 6.34 -6.51
N PRO A 106 16.84 6.86 -7.69
CA PRO A 106 15.45 6.92 -8.16
C PRO A 106 14.81 5.53 -8.32
N ASP A 107 15.62 4.47 -8.32
CA ASP A 107 15.16 3.10 -8.47
C ASP A 107 14.80 2.43 -7.13
N THR A 108 15.57 2.63 -6.06
CA THR A 108 15.29 1.99 -4.75
C THR A 108 14.02 2.55 -4.13
N GLU A 109 13.73 3.82 -4.39
CA GLU A 109 12.52 4.54 -4.01
C GLU A 109 11.21 3.87 -4.47
N TRP A 110 11.28 3.04 -5.52
CA TRP A 110 10.12 2.26 -5.97
C TRP A 110 9.73 1.15 -5.01
N LEU A 111 10.73 0.60 -4.29
CA LEU A 111 10.60 -0.54 -3.39
C LEU A 111 10.61 -0.11 -1.92
N LEU A 112 11.39 0.91 -1.58
CA LEU A 112 11.72 1.33 -0.23
C LEU A 112 11.10 2.70 0.06
N ALA A 113 10.27 2.77 1.11
CA ALA A 113 9.86 4.05 1.66
C ALA A 113 10.99 4.64 2.52
N THR A 114 11.18 5.95 2.45
CA THR A 114 12.20 6.69 3.21
C THR A 114 11.98 6.55 4.71
N GLY A 115 13.08 6.46 5.48
CA GLY A 115 13.03 6.29 6.94
C GLY A 115 12.52 4.91 7.41
N VAL A 116 12.27 3.96 6.51
CA VAL A 116 11.90 2.60 6.89
C VAL A 116 13.14 1.78 7.22
N LEU A 117 13.18 1.24 8.43
CA LEU A 117 14.23 0.34 8.88
C LEU A 117 14.25 -0.95 8.04
N ARG A 118 15.40 -1.24 7.44
CA ARG A 118 15.67 -2.42 6.60
C ARG A 118 16.62 -3.38 7.31
N CYS A 119 16.49 -4.66 7.03
CA CYS A 119 17.23 -5.74 7.69
C CYS A 119 17.99 -6.61 6.68
N TYR A 120 19.16 -7.09 7.11
CA TYR A 120 20.03 -8.03 6.37
C TYR A 120 20.76 -8.96 7.36
N LEU A 121 21.32 -10.07 6.88
CA LEU A 121 22.08 -10.98 7.74
C LEU A 121 23.45 -10.38 8.05
N ARG A 122 23.93 -10.52 9.30
CA ARG A 122 25.26 -10.05 9.71
C ARG A 122 26.40 -10.62 8.85
N THR A 123 26.20 -11.79 8.26
CA THR A 123 27.17 -12.48 7.40
C THR A 123 27.21 -11.95 5.96
N GLU A 124 26.29 -11.06 5.58
CA GLU A 124 26.20 -10.52 4.22
C GLU A 124 27.02 -9.23 4.06
N ASP A 125 27.49 -9.01 2.84
CA ASP A 125 28.02 -7.72 2.42
C ASP A 125 26.86 -6.76 2.16
N ILE A 126 26.79 -5.68 2.96
CA ILE A 126 25.73 -4.68 2.86
C ILE A 126 25.68 -4.00 1.49
N GLN A 127 26.82 -3.84 0.80
CA GLN A 127 26.83 -3.21 -0.52
C GLN A 127 26.13 -4.08 -1.56
N ARG A 128 26.34 -5.39 -1.51
CA ARG A 128 25.63 -6.35 -2.37
C ARG A 128 24.13 -6.38 -2.08
N VAL A 129 23.75 -6.24 -0.81
CA VAL A 129 22.32 -6.15 -0.43
C VAL A 129 21.69 -4.88 -1.00
N ARG A 130 22.39 -3.74 -0.94
CA ARG A 130 21.93 -2.47 -1.52
C ARG A 130 21.84 -2.54 -3.05
N GLU A 131 22.83 -3.14 -3.72
CA GLU A 131 22.77 -3.38 -5.17
C GLU A 131 21.56 -4.24 -5.55
N ALA A 132 21.26 -5.29 -4.77
CA ALA A 132 20.07 -6.10 -4.97
C ALA A 132 18.78 -5.29 -4.77
N ASP A 133 18.72 -4.39 -3.77
CA ASP A 133 17.59 -3.47 -3.58
C ASP A 133 17.38 -2.53 -4.77
N VAL A 134 18.46 -2.02 -5.38
CA VAL A 134 18.38 -1.21 -6.61
C VAL A 134 17.79 -2.01 -7.77
N ILE A 135 18.20 -3.28 -7.93
CA ILE A 135 17.68 -4.15 -8.99
C ILE A 135 16.20 -4.48 -8.75
N LEU A 136 15.83 -4.83 -7.52
CA LEU A 136 14.44 -5.04 -7.13
C LEU A 136 13.59 -3.78 -7.34
N GLY A 137 14.14 -2.60 -7.03
CA GLY A 137 13.51 -1.31 -7.26
C GLY A 137 13.20 -1.06 -8.74
N ARG A 138 14.18 -1.31 -9.63
CA ARG A 138 13.97 -1.29 -11.09
C ARG A 138 12.90 -2.27 -11.55
N LEU A 139 12.93 -3.50 -11.05
CA LEU A 139 11.92 -4.51 -11.37
C LEU A 139 10.53 -4.02 -10.96
N VAL A 140 10.36 -3.51 -9.74
CA VAL A 140 9.10 -2.95 -9.26
C VAL A 140 8.64 -1.80 -10.13
N ARG A 141 9.53 -0.85 -10.47
CA ARG A 141 9.21 0.27 -11.36
C ARG A 141 8.64 -0.21 -12.69
N ASP A 142 9.33 -1.13 -13.33
CA ASP A 142 8.96 -1.62 -14.65
C ASP A 142 7.63 -2.42 -14.58
N LYS A 143 7.44 -3.19 -13.51
CA LYS A 143 6.18 -3.89 -13.21
C LYS A 143 5.01 -2.95 -12.88
N CYS A 144 5.26 -1.85 -12.17
CA CYS A 144 4.27 -0.82 -11.91
C CYS A 144 3.85 -0.11 -13.21
N ARG A 145 4.82 0.23 -14.08
CA ARG A 145 4.56 0.94 -15.34
C ARG A 145 3.90 0.06 -16.41
N GLY A 146 4.15 -1.24 -16.40
CA GLY A 146 3.54 -2.20 -17.32
C GLY A 146 2.40 -2.99 -16.69
N ASP A 147 2.76 -4.05 -15.95
CA ASP A 147 1.82 -5.07 -15.45
C ASP A 147 0.73 -4.49 -14.53
N LEU A 148 1.06 -3.55 -13.63
CA LEU A 148 0.10 -2.99 -12.69
C LEU A 148 -0.93 -2.11 -13.39
N GLU A 149 -0.47 -1.16 -14.22
CA GLU A 149 -1.38 -0.29 -14.97
C GLU A 149 -2.32 -1.12 -15.86
N ASN A 150 -1.76 -2.11 -16.57
CA ASN A 150 -2.55 -3.04 -17.38
C ASN A 150 -3.54 -3.84 -16.54
N SER A 151 -3.15 -4.35 -15.37
CA SER A 151 -4.05 -5.09 -14.49
C SER A 151 -5.18 -4.21 -13.96
N CYS A 152 -4.87 -2.97 -13.53
CA CYS A 152 -5.89 -1.99 -13.13
C CYS A 152 -6.85 -1.71 -14.29
N ARG A 153 -6.31 -1.46 -15.49
CA ARG A 153 -7.08 -1.19 -16.70
C ARG A 153 -8.01 -2.35 -17.03
N THR A 154 -7.49 -3.58 -17.09
CA THR A 154 -8.27 -4.78 -17.37
C THR A 154 -9.40 -4.95 -16.36
N ILE A 155 -9.12 -4.87 -15.05
CA ILE A 155 -10.16 -5.06 -14.02
C ILE A 155 -11.27 -4.00 -14.16
N ILE A 156 -10.89 -2.73 -14.32
CA ILE A 156 -11.84 -1.61 -14.41
C ILE A 156 -12.66 -1.70 -15.71
N MET A 157 -12.04 -2.10 -16.82
CA MET A 157 -12.73 -2.28 -18.11
C MET A 157 -13.63 -3.52 -18.13
N GLU A 158 -13.23 -4.62 -17.48
CA GLU A 158 -14.08 -5.81 -17.26
C GLU A 158 -15.36 -5.39 -16.50
N GLU A 159 -15.22 -4.61 -15.43
CA GLU A 159 -16.35 -4.13 -14.63
C GLU A 159 -17.23 -3.16 -15.43
N PHE A 160 -16.63 -2.22 -16.17
CA PHE A 160 -17.36 -1.29 -17.03
C PHE A 160 -18.16 -2.02 -18.12
N ALA A 161 -17.55 -3.02 -18.76
CA ALA A 161 -18.23 -3.83 -19.75
C ALA A 161 -19.40 -4.60 -19.12
N ALA A 162 -19.19 -5.24 -17.96
CA ALA A 162 -20.25 -5.95 -17.25
C ALA A 162 -21.48 -5.07 -16.94
N LEU A 163 -21.25 -3.81 -16.53
CA LEU A 163 -22.32 -2.82 -16.33
C LEU A 163 -23.07 -2.51 -17.63
N LEU A 164 -22.34 -2.37 -18.74
CA LEU A 164 -22.95 -2.12 -20.05
C LEU A 164 -23.77 -3.32 -20.54
N PHE A 165 -23.25 -4.55 -20.40
CA PHE A 165 -23.98 -5.77 -20.74
C PHE A 165 -25.27 -5.93 -19.92
N ARG A 166 -25.23 -5.69 -18.61
CA ARG A 166 -26.45 -5.71 -17.77
C ARG A 166 -27.50 -4.71 -18.24
N ARG A 167 -27.07 -3.51 -18.66
CA ARG A 167 -27.97 -2.49 -19.20
C ARG A 167 -28.59 -2.90 -20.55
N PHE A 168 -27.82 -3.53 -21.44
CA PHE A 168 -28.32 -3.94 -22.76
C PHE A 168 -29.19 -5.21 -22.71
N MET A 169 -28.93 -6.12 -21.77
CA MET A 169 -29.66 -7.39 -21.63
C MET A 169 -31.00 -7.27 -20.89
N GLY A 170 -31.39 -6.06 -20.47
CA GLY A 170 -32.75 -5.78 -20.00
C GLY A 170 -33.18 -6.67 -18.84
N ASP A 171 -32.40 -6.73 -17.76
CA ASP A 171 -32.90 -7.32 -16.52
C ASP A 171 -33.93 -6.36 -15.90
N GLU A 172 -35.16 -6.41 -16.41
CA GLU A 172 -36.35 -5.74 -15.86
C GLU A 172 -36.75 -6.30 -14.48
N SER A 173 -35.96 -7.21 -13.86
CA SER A 173 -36.34 -7.92 -12.64
C SER A 173 -35.39 -7.80 -11.43
N ALA A 174 -34.23 -7.15 -11.57
CA ALA A 174 -33.27 -7.03 -10.47
C ALA A 174 -33.09 -5.57 -10.03
N ASN A 175 -34.00 -5.11 -9.17
CA ASN A 175 -33.86 -3.95 -8.27
C ASN A 175 -32.98 -2.80 -8.81
N ASP A 176 -33.68 -1.81 -9.36
CA ASP A 176 -33.20 -0.44 -9.51
C ASP A 176 -32.60 0.18 -8.22
N SER A 177 -32.69 -0.48 -7.08
CA SER A 177 -32.18 0.00 -5.79
C SER A 177 -30.69 0.40 -5.77
N ALA A 178 -29.83 -0.10 -6.65
CA ALA A 178 -28.40 0.26 -6.65
C ALA A 178 -28.05 1.43 -7.58
N CYS A 179 -28.86 1.70 -8.62
CA CYS A 179 -28.61 2.77 -9.59
C CYS A 179 -29.61 3.93 -9.50
N HIS A 180 -30.77 3.75 -8.84
CA HIS A 180 -31.85 4.74 -8.79
C HIS A 180 -31.85 5.64 -7.55
N MET A 181 -30.97 5.41 -6.58
CA MET A 181 -30.82 6.28 -5.38
C MET A 181 -30.12 7.62 -5.67
N ALA A 182 -29.73 7.91 -6.92
CA ALA A 182 -28.98 9.12 -7.28
C ALA A 182 -29.76 10.13 -8.15
N GLU A 183 -31.02 9.83 -8.49
CA GLU A 183 -31.82 10.64 -9.43
C GLU A 183 -33.20 10.97 -8.83
N GLU A 184 -33.23 11.64 -7.67
CA GLU A 184 -34.38 12.46 -7.30
C GLU A 184 -33.94 13.57 -6.34
N MET A 185 -33.74 14.78 -6.86
CA MET A 185 -33.96 16.10 -6.24
C MET A 185 -33.25 17.15 -7.09
N THR A 186 -34.03 17.73 -8.00
CA THR A 186 -33.78 19.03 -8.59
C THR A 186 -33.75 20.11 -7.50
N GLY A 187 -32.68 20.89 -7.45
CA GLY A 187 -32.68 22.22 -6.83
C GLY A 187 -32.02 22.30 -5.46
N GLU A 188 -31.03 23.19 -5.38
CA GLU A 188 -30.52 23.87 -4.18
C GLU A 188 -29.58 23.08 -3.25
N ALA A 189 -28.30 23.45 -3.35
CA ALA A 189 -27.37 23.71 -2.26
C ALA A 189 -27.68 23.14 -0.85
N SER A 190 -27.54 21.83 -0.67
CA SER A 190 -26.99 21.19 0.53
C SER A 190 -27.12 19.68 0.36
N ASP A 191 -26.05 18.91 0.55
CA ASP A 191 -26.15 17.78 1.47
C ASP A 191 -24.82 17.04 1.68
N GLU A 192 -24.50 16.91 2.96
CA GLU A 192 -23.47 16.05 3.55
C GLU A 192 -24.00 14.61 3.74
N THR A 193 -24.91 14.14 2.89
CA THR A 193 -25.64 12.88 3.13
C THR A 193 -25.81 12.07 1.87
N ASP A 194 -24.71 11.49 1.38
CA ASP A 194 -24.79 10.39 0.40
C ASP A 194 -23.73 9.29 0.66
N ASP A 195 -23.14 9.28 1.86
CA ASP A 195 -22.08 8.34 2.27
C ASP A 195 -22.61 7.09 3.03
N LYS A 196 -23.94 6.91 3.15
CA LYS A 196 -24.53 5.92 4.09
C LYS A 196 -25.36 4.78 3.52
N ASN A 197 -25.52 4.64 2.20
CA ASN A 197 -26.34 3.56 1.62
C ASN A 197 -25.54 2.45 0.93
N PHE A 198 -24.34 2.12 1.42
CA PHE A 198 -23.74 0.83 1.08
C PHE A 198 -24.17 -0.20 2.12
N SER A 199 -24.95 -1.20 1.71
CA SER A 199 -25.32 -2.30 2.61
C SER A 199 -24.06 -3.06 3.02
N VAL A 200 -23.99 -3.53 4.27
CA VAL A 200 -22.86 -4.33 4.77
C VAL A 200 -22.64 -5.61 3.93
N GLY A 201 -23.68 -6.07 3.21
CA GLY A 201 -23.63 -7.20 2.29
C GLY A 201 -22.85 -6.97 0.99
N ASP A 202 -22.62 -5.71 0.59
CA ASP A 202 -21.87 -5.37 -0.64
C ASP A 202 -20.33 -5.38 -0.43
N TYR A 203 -19.89 -5.58 0.81
CA TYR A 203 -18.49 -5.53 1.23
C TYR A 203 -17.83 -6.91 1.36
N SER A 204 -18.10 -7.84 0.44
CA SER A 204 -17.30 -9.05 0.37
C SER A 204 -15.89 -8.71 -0.16
N LEU A 205 -14.85 -9.21 0.51
CA LEU A 205 -13.48 -9.17 0.02
C LEU A 205 -13.42 -9.94 -1.31
N GLY A 206 -13.37 -9.21 -2.43
CA GLY A 206 -13.44 -9.76 -3.80
C GLY A 206 -14.60 -9.23 -4.65
N SER A 207 -15.49 -8.42 -4.09
CA SER A 207 -16.47 -7.64 -4.85
C SER A 207 -15.86 -6.33 -5.35
N LEU A 208 -16.23 -5.93 -6.57
CA LEU A 208 -15.95 -4.61 -7.17
C LEU A 208 -17.14 -3.65 -7.06
N ALA A 209 -18.09 -3.90 -6.14
CA ALA A 209 -19.30 -3.09 -5.99
C ALA A 209 -19.05 -1.58 -5.82
N LEU A 210 -17.97 -1.18 -5.12
CA LEU A 210 -17.66 0.25 -4.97
C LEU A 210 -17.24 0.89 -6.30
N TRP A 211 -16.62 0.10 -7.20
CA TRP A 211 -16.30 0.56 -8.55
C TRP A 211 -17.54 0.75 -9.40
N GLN A 212 -18.58 -0.07 -9.22
CA GLN A 212 -19.81 0.06 -10.01
C GLN A 212 -20.43 1.46 -9.91
N SER A 213 -20.58 1.98 -8.69
CA SER A 213 -21.11 3.33 -8.46
C SER A 213 -20.26 4.41 -9.14
N ILE A 214 -18.92 4.30 -9.03
CA ILE A 214 -17.99 5.25 -9.63
C ILE A 214 -18.07 5.22 -11.16
N LEU A 215 -18.02 4.04 -11.77
CA LEU A 215 -18.08 3.86 -13.22
C LEU A 215 -19.44 4.25 -13.78
N CYS A 216 -20.53 3.99 -13.04
CA CYS A 216 -21.86 4.46 -13.41
C CYS A 216 -21.93 5.99 -13.47
N ARG A 217 -21.41 6.67 -12.43
CA ARG A 217 -21.39 8.13 -12.33
C ARG A 217 -20.51 8.78 -13.40
N LEU A 218 -19.34 8.20 -13.68
CA LEU A 218 -18.32 8.82 -14.54
C LEU A 218 -18.42 8.40 -16.02
N TRP A 219 -18.76 7.15 -16.33
CA TRP A 219 -18.63 6.61 -17.69
C TRP A 219 -19.96 6.14 -18.30
N LEU A 220 -20.85 5.53 -17.51
CA LEU A 220 -22.08 4.94 -18.06
C LEU A 220 -23.21 5.96 -18.28
N ARG A 221 -23.35 6.91 -17.35
CA ARG A 221 -24.35 7.98 -17.39
C ARG A 221 -23.62 9.34 -17.23
N PRO A 222 -22.80 9.75 -18.20
CA PRO A 222 -22.06 10.99 -18.07
C PRO A 222 -23.02 12.17 -18.09
N ALA A 223 -22.84 13.10 -17.13
CA ALA A 223 -23.55 14.36 -17.08
C ALA A 223 -22.59 15.46 -16.63
N GLU A 224 -22.75 16.65 -17.19
CA GLU A 224 -21.89 17.78 -16.88
C GLU A 224 -21.94 18.14 -15.39
N GLY A 225 -20.79 18.41 -14.79
CA GLY A 225 -20.66 18.77 -13.38
C GLY A 225 -20.67 17.59 -12.40
N ARG A 226 -20.93 16.35 -12.86
CA ARG A 226 -20.77 15.16 -12.00
C ARG A 226 -19.32 15.07 -11.52
N ARG A 227 -19.16 14.75 -10.24
CA ARG A 227 -17.86 14.75 -9.56
C ARG A 227 -17.65 13.52 -8.68
N VAL A 228 -16.40 13.05 -8.58
CA VAL A 228 -15.95 12.02 -7.64
C VAL A 228 -14.72 12.55 -6.91
N ARG A 229 -14.80 12.72 -5.58
CA ARG A 229 -13.65 13.23 -4.81
C ARG A 229 -12.57 12.17 -4.79
N LEU A 230 -11.31 12.57 -4.89
CA LEU A 230 -10.21 11.60 -4.91
C LEU A 230 -10.15 10.76 -3.63
N ARG A 231 -10.48 11.35 -2.48
CA ARG A 231 -10.59 10.64 -1.20
C ARG A 231 -11.56 9.46 -1.24
N ASP A 232 -12.61 9.54 -2.06
CA ASP A 232 -13.65 8.50 -2.17
C ASP A 232 -13.12 7.29 -2.96
N LEU A 233 -12.05 7.46 -3.75
CA LEU A 233 -11.36 6.38 -4.46
C LEU A 233 -10.51 5.49 -3.53
N ARG A 234 -10.28 5.91 -2.28
CA ARG A 234 -9.42 5.18 -1.32
C ARG A 234 -9.89 3.74 -1.09
N ARG A 235 -11.16 3.54 -0.75
CA ARG A 235 -11.73 2.22 -0.47
C ARG A 235 -11.85 1.35 -1.75
N PRO A 236 -12.35 1.87 -2.89
CA PRO A 236 -12.30 1.15 -4.16
C PRO A 236 -10.89 0.68 -4.56
N CYS A 237 -9.86 1.52 -4.37
CA CYS A 237 -8.47 1.11 -4.63
C CYS A 237 -7.97 0.02 -3.66
N GLN A 238 -8.47 0.01 -2.42
CA GLN A 238 -8.19 -1.08 -1.49
C GLN A 238 -8.80 -2.40 -1.96
N GLN A 239 -10.04 -2.39 -2.47
CA GLN A 239 -10.66 -3.57 -3.10
C GLN A 239 -9.85 -4.05 -4.31
N LEU A 240 -9.44 -3.14 -5.21
CA LEU A 240 -8.55 -3.52 -6.32
C LEU A 240 -7.25 -4.16 -5.85
N GLY A 241 -6.69 -3.70 -4.73
CA GLY A 241 -5.48 -4.28 -4.15
C GLY A 241 -5.59 -5.78 -3.88
N PHE A 242 -6.76 -6.28 -3.51
CA PHE A 242 -7.00 -7.71 -3.35
C PHE A 242 -6.89 -8.44 -4.70
N HIS A 243 -7.60 -7.97 -5.73
CA HIS A 243 -7.57 -8.57 -7.07
C HIS A 243 -6.18 -8.49 -7.71
N ILE A 244 -5.48 -7.38 -7.51
CA ILE A 244 -4.14 -7.16 -8.03
C ILE A 244 -3.16 -8.14 -7.38
N ARG A 245 -3.22 -8.37 -6.07
CA ARG A 245 -2.36 -9.38 -5.42
C ARG A 245 -2.57 -10.79 -5.97
N LEU A 246 -3.80 -11.15 -6.34
CA LEU A 246 -4.09 -12.44 -6.96
C LEU A 246 -3.52 -12.57 -8.39
N ARG A 247 -3.51 -11.47 -9.15
CA ARG A 247 -3.03 -11.44 -10.55
C ARG A 247 -1.52 -11.17 -10.68
N CYS A 248 -0.93 -10.47 -9.71
CA CYS A 248 0.43 -9.95 -9.76
C CYS A 248 1.25 -10.41 -8.55
N ARG A 249 1.88 -11.60 -8.64
CA ARG A 249 2.71 -12.16 -7.55
C ARG A 249 3.85 -11.25 -7.09
N TRP A 250 4.45 -10.49 -8.00
CA TRP A 250 5.54 -9.54 -7.68
C TRP A 250 5.13 -8.47 -6.63
N THR A 251 3.83 -8.25 -6.41
CA THR A 251 3.34 -7.31 -5.39
C THR A 251 3.61 -7.76 -3.96
N GLU A 252 4.07 -9.00 -3.75
CA GLU A 252 4.60 -9.48 -2.47
C GLU A 252 5.87 -8.73 -2.04
N LEU A 253 6.61 -8.16 -3.00
CA LEU A 253 7.77 -7.30 -2.73
C LEU A 253 7.37 -5.98 -2.06
N LEU A 254 6.12 -5.55 -2.19
CA LEU A 254 5.63 -4.27 -1.72
C LEU A 254 4.82 -4.38 -0.42
N GLY A 255 5.11 -3.47 0.50
CA GLY A 255 4.22 -3.21 1.62
C GLY A 255 2.86 -2.69 1.14
N ASN A 256 1.80 -2.95 1.92
CA ASN A 256 0.43 -2.58 1.56
C ASN A 256 0.29 -1.09 1.23
N ASN A 257 0.90 -0.20 2.02
CA ASN A 257 0.80 1.24 1.80
C ASN A 257 1.42 1.67 0.47
N LEU A 258 2.56 1.09 0.12
CA LEU A 258 3.27 1.41 -1.12
C LEU A 258 2.51 0.88 -2.34
N LEU A 259 2.04 -0.36 -2.27
CA LEU A 259 1.18 -0.95 -3.30
C LEU A 259 -0.08 -0.12 -3.52
N GLN A 260 -0.76 0.29 -2.43
CA GLN A 260 -1.98 1.10 -2.51
C GLN A 260 -1.74 2.45 -3.20
N ARG A 261 -0.58 3.09 -2.99
CA ARG A 261 -0.21 4.32 -3.70
C ARG A 261 -0.08 4.08 -5.20
N TYR A 262 0.63 3.03 -5.61
CA TYR A 262 0.79 2.72 -7.03
C TYR A 262 -0.53 2.34 -7.70
N ILE A 263 -1.39 1.57 -7.01
CA ILE A 263 -2.74 1.25 -7.49
C ILE A 263 -3.52 2.53 -7.76
N ARG A 264 -3.55 3.46 -6.80
CA ARG A 264 -4.25 4.74 -6.96
C ARG A 264 -3.74 5.54 -8.17
N SER A 265 -2.41 5.65 -8.32
CA SER A 265 -1.85 6.36 -9.47
C SER A 265 -2.22 5.66 -10.79
N CYS A 266 -2.10 4.34 -10.87
CA CYS A 266 -2.51 3.57 -12.04
C CYS A 266 -4.01 3.74 -12.35
N VAL A 267 -4.86 3.70 -11.33
CA VAL A 267 -6.30 3.95 -11.43
C VAL A 267 -6.58 5.34 -12.02
N LEU A 268 -5.91 6.39 -11.52
CA LEU A 268 -6.08 7.73 -12.07
C LEU A 268 -5.64 7.80 -13.52
N ARG A 269 -4.55 7.13 -13.89
CA ARG A 269 -4.10 7.04 -15.28
C ARG A 269 -5.11 6.30 -16.18
N VAL A 270 -5.80 5.29 -15.65
CA VAL A 270 -6.89 4.57 -16.35
C VAL A 270 -8.12 5.46 -16.50
N LEU A 271 -8.51 6.21 -15.46
CA LEU A 271 -9.67 7.11 -15.49
C LEU A 271 -9.44 8.32 -16.41
N LEU A 272 -8.24 8.91 -16.35
CA LEU A 272 -7.81 10.07 -17.13
C LEU A 272 -7.16 9.64 -18.45
N ASN A 273 -7.77 8.70 -19.18
CA ASN A 273 -7.30 7.98 -20.38
C ASN A 273 -6.91 8.86 -21.61
N ALA A 274 -6.24 10.00 -21.43
CA ALA A 274 -5.65 10.85 -22.46
C ALA A 274 -4.39 11.55 -21.92
N VAL A 275 -4.54 12.42 -20.92
CA VAL A 275 -3.45 13.12 -20.23
C VAL A 275 -3.44 12.70 -18.77
N ALA A 276 -2.58 11.74 -18.48
CA ALA A 276 -2.54 11.02 -17.22
C ALA A 276 -1.38 11.48 -16.32
N PRO A 277 -1.51 11.40 -14.97
CA PRO A 277 -0.42 11.73 -14.05
C PRO A 277 0.80 10.83 -14.28
N PRO A 278 2.03 11.32 -14.06
CA PRO A 278 3.21 10.49 -14.15
C PRO A 278 3.19 9.40 -13.07
N LEU A 279 3.72 8.22 -13.41
CA LEU A 279 3.97 7.16 -12.42
C LEU A 279 5.39 7.33 -11.89
N GLU A 280 5.48 7.82 -10.66
CA GLU A 280 6.71 8.22 -9.97
C GLU A 280 6.87 7.43 -8.66
N PRO A 281 8.13 7.30 -8.16
CA PRO A 281 8.38 6.68 -6.87
C PRO A 281 7.60 7.39 -5.75
N ALA A 282 7.21 6.62 -4.74
CA ALA A 282 6.35 7.12 -3.67
C ALA A 282 7.07 7.91 -2.57
N THR A 283 8.36 8.19 -2.72
CA THR A 283 9.19 8.89 -1.74
C THR A 283 9.41 10.33 -2.20
N GLY A 284 9.15 11.29 -1.31
CA GLY A 284 9.26 12.72 -1.59
C GLY A 284 7.93 13.48 -1.64
N SER A 285 6.81 12.78 -1.86
CA SER A 285 5.46 13.37 -1.78
C SER A 285 4.78 12.98 -0.46
N PRO A 286 4.14 13.92 0.25
CA PRO A 286 3.38 13.58 1.45
C PRO A 286 2.33 12.50 1.13
N PRO A 287 2.05 11.58 2.07
CA PRO A 287 0.85 10.75 1.96
C PRO A 287 -0.34 11.68 1.76
N ASP A 288 -1.07 11.52 0.66
CA ASP A 288 -2.33 12.22 0.41
C ASP A 288 -2.23 13.70 -0.05
N GLU A 289 -1.75 13.95 -1.26
CA GLU A 289 -2.50 14.88 -2.13
C GLU A 289 -3.76 14.16 -2.64
N MET A 290 -4.68 13.86 -1.70
CA MET A 290 -6.06 13.41 -1.98
C MET A 290 -7.00 14.62 -2.13
N ASN A 291 -6.42 15.81 -2.35
CA ASN A 291 -7.17 17.04 -2.55
C ASN A 291 -7.64 17.09 -4.01
N GLY A 292 -8.90 17.48 -4.20
CA GLY A 292 -9.53 17.59 -5.52
C GLY A 292 -10.48 16.44 -5.85
N ALA A 293 -11.03 16.53 -7.07
CA ALA A 293 -12.00 15.60 -7.61
C ALA A 293 -11.77 15.37 -9.10
N LEU A 294 -12.30 14.25 -9.58
CA LEU A 294 -12.53 14.01 -10.99
C LEU A 294 -13.89 14.62 -11.35
N VAL A 295 -13.94 15.49 -12.34
CA VAL A 295 -15.15 16.22 -12.75
C VAL A 295 -15.41 16.00 -14.23
N LEU A 296 -16.66 15.66 -14.56
CA LEU A 296 -17.11 15.55 -15.94
C LEU A 296 -17.43 16.93 -16.51
N ARG A 297 -16.90 17.22 -17.70
CA ARG A 297 -17.23 18.41 -18.50
C ARG A 297 -17.54 18.01 -19.92
N PHE A 298 -18.47 18.72 -20.55
CA PHE A 298 -18.73 18.54 -21.98
C PHE A 298 -17.71 19.37 -22.77
N ASP A 299 -16.91 18.71 -23.60
CA ASP A 299 -15.98 19.38 -24.50
C ASP A 299 -16.68 19.64 -25.84
N VAL A 300 -16.95 20.92 -26.12
CA VAL A 300 -17.67 21.35 -27.33
C VAL A 300 -16.88 21.07 -28.61
N LEU A 301 -15.54 21.09 -28.55
CA LEU A 301 -14.69 20.85 -29.72
C LEU A 301 -14.66 19.37 -30.09
N LEU A 302 -14.67 18.50 -29.08
CA LEU A 302 -14.69 17.05 -29.26
C LEU A 302 -16.11 16.49 -29.41
N GLY A 303 -17.13 17.23 -28.98
CA GLY A 303 -18.53 16.79 -28.99
C GLY A 303 -18.80 15.65 -28.00
N GLU A 304 -17.99 15.51 -26.95
CA GLU A 304 -18.05 14.40 -26.00
C GLU A 304 -17.80 14.85 -24.56
N TYR A 305 -18.18 14.01 -23.59
CA TYR A 305 -17.83 14.23 -22.20
C TYR A 305 -16.39 13.81 -21.92
N ILE A 306 -15.63 14.72 -21.30
CA ILE A 306 -14.28 14.47 -20.81
C ILE A 306 -14.26 14.50 -19.28
N LEU A 307 -13.36 13.71 -18.70
CA LEU A 307 -13.08 13.70 -17.29
C LEU A 307 -11.84 14.57 -17.02
N ILE A 308 -11.92 15.49 -16.07
CA ILE A 308 -10.82 16.38 -15.71
C ILE A 308 -10.48 16.17 -14.25
N LEU A 309 -9.19 16.18 -13.93
CA LEU A 309 -8.74 16.26 -12.55
C LEU A 309 -8.65 17.74 -12.13
N GLU A 310 -9.44 18.12 -11.12
CA GLU A 310 -9.48 19.48 -10.56
C GLU A 310 -8.07 20.03 -10.30
N GLU A 311 -7.90 21.33 -10.52
CA GLU A 311 -6.65 22.07 -10.27
C GLU A 311 -5.44 21.56 -11.08
N SER A 312 -5.67 20.75 -12.12
CA SER A 312 -4.61 20.21 -12.97
C SER A 312 -4.92 20.36 -14.46
N ARG A 313 -3.93 20.08 -15.31
CA ARG A 313 -4.09 19.96 -16.76
C ARG A 313 -4.40 18.52 -17.22
N MET A 314 -4.64 17.62 -16.28
CA MET A 314 -4.86 16.21 -16.57
C MET A 314 -6.34 15.96 -16.90
N TRP A 315 -6.57 15.15 -17.93
CA TRP A 315 -7.90 14.85 -18.42
C TRP A 315 -7.94 13.51 -19.15
N GLY A 316 -9.12 12.94 -19.31
CA GLY A 316 -9.34 11.69 -20.02
C GLY A 316 -10.66 11.67 -20.77
N ARG A 317 -10.76 10.73 -21.71
CA ARG A 317 -12.00 10.38 -22.40
C ARG A 317 -12.60 9.15 -21.74
N ILE A 318 -13.93 9.03 -21.81
CA ILE A 318 -14.61 7.79 -21.47
C ILE A 318 -14.07 6.69 -22.40
N PRO A 319 -13.49 5.60 -21.88
CA PRO A 319 -12.90 4.58 -22.74
C PRO A 319 -13.97 3.89 -23.61
N PRO A 320 -13.69 3.61 -24.90
CA PRO A 320 -14.55 2.75 -25.68
C PRO A 320 -14.49 1.31 -25.14
N ILE A 321 -15.61 0.58 -25.14
CA ILE A 321 -15.55 -0.86 -24.86
C ILE A 321 -14.91 -1.54 -26.07
N ILE A 322 -13.74 -2.14 -25.88
CA ILE A 322 -13.12 -2.98 -26.92
C ILE A 322 -13.43 -4.45 -26.60
N GLY A 323 -13.87 -5.21 -27.60
CA GLY A 323 -14.33 -6.60 -27.42
C GLY A 323 -13.30 -7.58 -26.82
N HIS A 324 -12.02 -7.24 -26.77
CA HIS A 324 -10.98 -8.08 -26.15
C HIS A 324 -10.94 -8.02 -24.62
N PHE A 325 -11.64 -7.06 -23.99
CA PHE A 325 -11.77 -7.01 -22.52
C PHE A 325 -12.90 -7.89 -21.99
N LEU A 326 -13.70 -8.47 -22.88
CA LEU A 326 -14.62 -9.55 -22.53
C LEU A 326 -13.79 -10.80 -22.40
N ARG A 327 -13.81 -11.42 -21.21
CA ARG A 327 -13.29 -12.78 -21.07
C ARG A 327 -13.94 -13.61 -22.17
N GLN A 328 -13.13 -14.13 -23.09
CA GLN A 328 -13.54 -15.27 -23.89
C GLN A 328 -13.84 -16.38 -22.88
N GLU A 329 -15.12 -16.77 -22.81
CA GLU A 329 -15.61 -17.84 -21.95
C GLU A 329 -14.88 -19.16 -22.19
#